data_AF-A0A368TK53-F1
#
_entry.id   AF-A0A368TK53-F1
#
_cell.length_a   1.000
_cell.length_b   1.000
_cell.length_c   1.000
_cell.angle_alpha   90.00
_cell.angle_beta   90.00
_cell.angle_gamma   90.00
#
_symmetry.space_group_name_H-M   'P 1'
#
loop_
_entity.id
_entity.type
_entity.pdbx_description
1 polymer ?
#
loop_
_entity_poly.entity_id
_entity_poly.type
_entity_poly.pdbx_seq_one_letter_code
_entity_poly.pdbx_strand_id
1 'polypeptide(L)'
;MENGKKLGKMRFDVECVKKMLVDCGFVFSVRSYKLENCDVLVDGVGVCRRSLIREVKKIDDIRDVSDFSGFNNLKEWLKVILRMYNGKSKYLYLVEKVSGAI
;
A
#
# COMPACT_ATOMS: atom_id res chain seq x y z
N MET A 1 2.16 22.15 -24.56
CA MET A 1 2.98 20.99 -24.17
C MET A 1 2.70 20.77 -22.68
N GLU A 2 1.83 19.83 -22.34
CA GLU A 2 1.55 19.55 -20.93
C GLU A 2 2.81 18.93 -20.32
N ASN A 3 3.36 19.57 -19.29
CA ASN A 3 4.44 19.03 -18.48
C ASN A 3 3.93 17.76 -17.80
N GLY A 4 4.08 16.62 -18.46
CA GLY A 4 3.70 15.31 -17.93
C GLY A 4 4.41 15.08 -16.61
N LYS A 5 3.69 15.26 -15.50
CA LYS A 5 4.19 15.03 -14.15
C LYS A 5 4.65 13.58 -14.09
N LYS A 6 5.97 13.36 -14.00
CA LYS A 6 6.53 12.01 -13.94
C LYS A 6 6.06 11.34 -12.65
N LEU A 7 5.13 10.39 -12.78
CA LEU A 7 4.61 9.65 -11.65
C LEU A 7 5.71 8.76 -11.04
N GLY A 8 5.77 8.72 -9.71
CA GLY A 8 6.62 7.77 -9.00
C GLY A 8 6.17 6.34 -9.29
N LYS A 9 7.11 5.40 -9.43
CA LYS A 9 6.80 3.98 -9.59
C LYS A 9 6.62 3.32 -8.21
N MET A 10 5.63 2.43 -8.10
CA MET A 10 5.40 1.63 -6.90
C MET A 10 5.21 0.16 -7.29
N ARG A 11 5.76 -0.76 -6.49
CA ARG A 11 5.65 -2.20 -6.68
C ARG A 11 5.06 -2.86 -5.44
N PHE A 12 4.28 -3.91 -5.65
CA PHE A 12 3.89 -4.85 -4.62
C PHE A 12 4.57 -6.19 -4.90
N ASP A 13 5.56 -6.55 -4.08
CA ASP A 13 6.25 -7.86 -4.19
C ASP A 13 5.42 -9.01 -3.61
N VAL A 14 4.38 -8.68 -2.84
CA VAL A 14 3.46 -9.65 -2.27
C VAL A 14 2.21 -9.73 -3.16
N GLU A 15 2.03 -10.86 -3.82
CA GLU A 15 0.98 -11.05 -4.83
C GLU A 15 -0.43 -10.82 -4.28
N CYS A 16 -0.72 -11.27 -3.05
CA CYS A 16 -2.04 -11.11 -2.47
C CYS A 16 -2.43 -9.63 -2.22
N VAL A 17 -1.45 -8.79 -1.91
CA VAL A 17 -1.63 -7.33 -1.76
C VAL A 17 -1.96 -6.70 -3.12
N LYS A 18 -1.24 -7.10 -4.18
CA LYS A 18 -1.53 -6.63 -5.55
C LYS A 18 -2.92 -7.09 -6.00
N LYS A 19 -3.28 -8.36 -5.75
CA LYS A 19 -4.58 -8.92 -6.10
C LYS A 19 -5.71 -8.17 -5.41
N MET A 20 -5.57 -7.87 -4.11
CA MET A 20 -6.55 -7.07 -3.36
C MET A 20 -6.77 -5.70 -4.03
N LEU A 21 -5.69 -5.00 -4.41
CA LEU A 21 -5.80 -3.73 -5.12
C LEU A 21 -6.50 -3.89 -6.49
N VAL A 22 -6.21 -4.96 -7.23
CA VAL A 22 -6.83 -5.24 -8.52
C VAL A 22 -8.33 -5.49 -8.37
N ASP A 23 -8.73 -6.33 -7.42
CA ASP A 23 -10.12 -6.79 -7.28
C ASP A 23 -11.02 -5.76 -6.60
N CYS A 24 -10.54 -5.14 -5.51
CA CYS A 24 -11.33 -4.21 -4.71
C CYS A 24 -11.13 -2.75 -5.12
N GLY A 25 -10.11 -2.45 -5.93
CA GLY A 25 -9.76 -1.08 -6.30
C GLY A 25 -8.99 -0.31 -5.22
N PHE A 26 -8.77 -0.90 -4.05
CA PHE A 26 -7.93 -0.33 -2.99
C PHE A 26 -7.25 -1.42 -2.16
N VAL A 27 -6.20 -1.04 -1.43
CA VAL A 27 -5.50 -1.91 -0.47
C VAL A 27 -4.83 -1.08 0.62
N PHE A 28 -4.79 -1.62 1.83
CA PHE A 28 -3.95 -1.09 2.90
C PHE A 28 -2.58 -1.79 2.89
N SER A 29 -1.51 -1.00 2.87
CA SER A 29 -0.14 -1.53 2.79
C SER A 29 0.79 -0.82 3.76
N VAL A 30 1.83 -1.51 4.22
CA VAL A 30 2.84 -0.96 5.13
C VAL A 30 4.18 -0.82 4.41
N ARG A 31 4.88 0.29 4.64
CA ARG A 31 6.23 0.57 4.12
C ARG A 31 7.17 0.99 5.24
N SER A 32 8.48 0.78 5.07
CA SER A 32 9.49 1.13 6.08
C SER A 32 9.96 2.58 6.07
N TYR A 33 9.46 3.40 5.14
CA TYR A 33 9.88 4.79 4.97
C TYR A 33 8.65 5.67 4.77
N LYS A 34 8.72 6.89 5.32
CA LYS A 34 7.68 7.90 5.13
C LYS A 34 7.79 8.48 3.73
N LEU A 35 6.86 8.11 2.89
CA LEU A 35 6.65 8.61 1.55
C LEU A 35 5.46 9.59 1.54
N GLU A 36 5.55 10.65 0.73
CA GLU A 36 4.52 11.69 0.60
C GLU A 36 3.23 11.18 -0.07
N ASN A 37 2.12 11.91 0.08
CA ASN A 37 0.87 11.58 -0.60
C ASN A 37 0.96 11.97 -2.07
N CYS A 38 0.81 11.02 -2.99
CA CYS A 38 0.93 11.29 -4.41
C CYS A 38 0.28 10.21 -5.27
N ASP A 39 0.12 10.53 -6.55
CA ASP A 39 -0.24 9.55 -7.58
C ASP A 39 1.01 8.77 -7.95
N VAL A 40 0.85 7.46 -8.07
CA VAL A 40 1.92 6.50 -8.37
C VAL A 40 1.46 5.56 -9.47
N LEU A 41 2.40 5.19 -10.34
CA LEU A 41 2.19 4.12 -11.30
C LEU A 41 2.51 2.79 -10.62
N VAL A 42 1.49 1.96 -10.41
CA VAL A 42 1.62 0.62 -9.84
C VAL A 42 1.74 -0.40 -10.97
N ASP A 43 2.84 -1.16 -10.96
CA ASP A 43 3.14 -2.13 -12.01
C ASP A 43 2.06 -3.22 -12.13
N GLY A 44 1.52 -3.37 -13.35
CA GLY A 44 0.40 -4.26 -13.67
C GLY A 44 -0.93 -3.94 -13.00
N VAL A 45 -1.14 -2.68 -12.56
CA VAL A 45 -2.43 -2.18 -12.06
C VAL A 45 -2.82 -0.87 -12.74
N GLY A 46 -1.88 0.08 -12.89
CA GLY A 46 -2.13 1.40 -13.45
C GLY A 46 -1.90 2.53 -12.44
N VAL A 47 -2.52 3.68 -12.66
CA VAL A 47 -2.37 4.86 -11.79
C VAL A 47 -3.19 4.68 -10.52
N CYS A 48 -2.53 4.84 -9.38
CA CYS A 48 -3.15 4.77 -8.05
C CYS A 48 -2.78 6.01 -7.23
N ARG A 49 -3.67 6.42 -6.33
CA ARG A 49 -3.37 7.40 -5.29
C ARG A 49 -2.83 6.66 -4.07
N ARG A 50 -1.70 7.13 -3.54
CA ARG A 50 -1.16 6.67 -2.25
C ARG A 50 -1.34 7.75 -1.19
N SER A 51 -1.96 7.38 -0.08
CA SER A 51 -2.28 8.27 1.04
C SER A 51 -1.72 7.69 2.34
N LEU A 52 -0.83 8.42 3.02
CA LEU A 52 -0.34 8.09 4.35
C LEU A 52 -1.50 8.19 5.35
N ILE A 53 -1.74 7.12 6.09
CA ILE A 53 -2.76 7.06 7.13
C ILE A 53 -2.14 7.36 8.50
N ARG A 54 -1.14 6.57 8.89
CA ARG A 54 -0.47 6.70 10.21
C ARG A 54 0.87 5.97 10.24
N GLU A 55 1.68 6.29 11.25
CA GLU A 55 2.81 5.44 11.66
C GLU A 55 2.28 4.23 12.45
N VAL A 56 2.82 3.05 12.19
CA VAL A 56 2.50 1.78 12.86
C VAL A 56 3.53 1.55 13.95
N LYS A 57 3.11 1.71 15.20
CA LYS A 57 3.94 1.52 16.40
C LYS A 57 3.62 0.20 17.11
N LYS A 58 2.37 -0.25 17.01
CA LYS A 58 1.88 -1.50 17.59
C LYS A 58 0.93 -2.23 16.65
N ILE A 59 0.70 -3.51 16.92
CA ILE A 59 -0.19 -4.37 16.11
C ILE A 59 -1.60 -3.79 15.98
N ASP A 60 -2.10 -3.12 17.02
CA ASP A 60 -3.46 -2.57 17.03
C ASP A 60 -3.66 -1.45 16.01
N ASP A 61 -2.58 -0.78 15.59
CA ASP A 61 -2.66 0.35 14.66
C ASP A 61 -3.08 -0.07 13.24
N ILE A 62 -3.02 -1.37 12.94
CA ILE A 62 -3.41 -1.97 11.65
C ILE A 62 -4.56 -2.99 11.78
N ARG A 63 -5.07 -3.21 12.99
CA ARG A 63 -6.08 -4.25 13.26
C ARG A 63 -7.39 -3.95 12.53
N ASP A 64 -7.81 -2.69 12.56
CA ASP A 64 -9.02 -2.13 11.94
C ASP A 64 -9.05 -2.26 10.42
N VAL A 65 -7.89 -2.32 9.77
CA VAL A 65 -7.76 -2.37 8.31
C VAL A 65 -7.23 -3.70 7.78
N SER A 66 -7.06 -4.69 8.65
CA SER A 66 -6.36 -5.94 8.31
C SER A 66 -7.04 -6.76 7.21
N ASP A 67 -8.36 -6.75 7.14
CA ASP A 67 -9.13 -7.45 6.12
C ASP A 67 -8.90 -6.90 4.70
N PHE A 68 -8.45 -5.64 4.60
CA PHE A 68 -8.17 -4.96 3.34
C PHE A 68 -6.68 -4.95 2.97
N SER A 69 -5.87 -5.77 3.64
CA SER A 69 -4.44 -5.91 3.36
C SER A 69 -4.12 -6.89 2.23
N GLY A 70 -5.09 -7.75 1.87
CA GLY A 70 -4.89 -8.89 0.99
C GLY A 70 -4.40 -10.16 1.71
N PHE A 71 -4.14 -10.12 3.01
CA PHE A 71 -3.83 -11.30 3.82
C PHE A 71 -5.10 -11.90 4.44
N ASN A 72 -5.08 -13.20 4.73
CA ASN A 72 -6.25 -13.88 5.32
C ASN A 72 -6.55 -13.41 6.73
N ASN A 73 -5.54 -12.93 7.46
CA ASN A 73 -5.68 -12.47 8.83
C ASN A 73 -4.52 -11.53 9.24
N LEU A 74 -4.75 -10.79 10.33
CA LEU A 74 -3.79 -9.88 10.94
C LEU A 74 -2.45 -10.53 11.29
N LYS A 75 -2.43 -11.80 11.72
CA LYS A 75 -1.19 -12.49 12.13
C LYS A 75 -0.28 -12.75 10.95
N GLU A 76 -0.83 -13.18 9.82
CA GLU A 76 -0.08 -13.36 8.56
C GLU A 76 0.49 -12.05 8.05
N TRP A 77 -0.33 -11.00 8.05
CA TRP A 77 0.12 -9.68 7.61
C TRP A 77 1.26 -9.16 8.49
N LEU A 78 1.12 -9.27 9.82
CA LEU A 78 2.14 -8.86 10.76
C LEU A 78 3.44 -9.66 10.57
N LYS A 79 3.37 -10.97 10.36
CA LYS A 79 4.56 -11.80 10.06
C LYS A 79 5.33 -11.27 8.86
N VAL A 80 4.64 -10.88 7.78
CA VAL A 80 5.29 -10.32 6.60
C VAL A 80 5.88 -8.93 6.88
N ILE A 81 5.15 -8.06 7.58
CA ILE A 81 5.65 -6.73 7.96
C ILE A 81 6.93 -6.86 8.81
N LEU A 82 6.92 -7.72 9.83
CA LEU A 82 8.08 -7.95 10.69
C LEU A 82 9.23 -8.55 9.90
N ARG A 83 8.98 -9.54 9.03
CA ARG A 83 10.02 -10.14 8.18
C ARG A 83 10.69 -9.11 7.26
N MET A 84 9.91 -8.22 6.64
CA MET A 84 10.44 -7.24 5.68
C MET A 84 11.09 -6.03 6.35
N TYR A 85 10.57 -5.59 7.50
CA TYR A 85 10.86 -4.28 8.08
C TYR A 85 11.23 -4.36 9.57
N ASN A 86 11.86 -5.46 10.00
CA ASN A 86 12.31 -5.61 11.39
C ASN A 86 13.25 -4.46 11.79
N GLY A 87 13.05 -3.89 12.98
CA GLY A 87 13.85 -2.75 13.49
C GLY A 87 13.67 -1.41 12.75
N LYS A 88 12.81 -1.32 11.72
CA LYS A 88 12.54 -0.08 10.98
C LYS A 88 11.20 0.54 11.41
N SER A 89 11.09 1.87 11.26
CA SER A 89 9.79 2.57 11.28
C SER A 89 8.85 1.98 10.24
N LYS A 90 7.55 2.02 10.50
CA LYS A 90 6.52 1.42 9.66
C LYS A 90 5.41 2.43 9.45
N TYR A 91 4.96 2.60 8.22
CA TYR A 91 3.95 3.58 7.85
C TYR A 91 2.84 2.88 7.07
N LEU A 92 1.60 3.05 7.53
CA LEU A 92 0.40 2.52 6.92
C LEU A 92 -0.06 3.49 5.82
N TYR A 93 -0.31 2.94 4.64
CA TYR A 93 -0.83 3.63 3.48
C TYR A 93 -2.12 3.00 3.00
N LEU A 94 -3.06 3.83 2.61
CA LEU A 94 -4.11 3.46 1.67
C LEU A 94 -3.57 3.67 0.25
N VAL A 95 -3.76 2.67 -0.61
CA VAL A 95 -3.50 2.77 -2.04
C VAL A 95 -4.78 2.45 -2.77
N GLU A 96 -5.26 3.36 -3.60
CA GLU A 96 -6.54 3.27 -4.30
C GLU A 96 -6.36 3.59 -5.78
N LYS A 97 -7.05 2.87 -6.66
CA LYS A 97 -7.03 3.15 -8.10
C LYS A 97 -7.66 4.52 -8.35
N VAL A 98 -7.05 5.31 -9.22
CA VAL A 98 -7.68 6.55 -9.69
C VAL A 98 -8.67 6.18 -10.79
N SER A 99 -9.97 6.28 -10.52
CA SER A 99 -11.02 6.10 -11.53
C SER A 99 -10.89 7.18 -12.60
N GLY A 100 -10.47 6.79 -13.82
CA GLY A 100 -10.26 7.73 -14.94
C GLY A 100 -9.22 7.31 -15.99
N ALA A 101 -8.61 6.14 -15.89
CA ALA A 101 -7.73 5.59 -16.92
C ALA A 101 -8.28 4.25 -17.45
N ILE A 102 -9.27 4.35 -18.34
CA ILE A 102 -9.54 3.37 -19.39
C ILE A 102 -9.32 4.12 -20.70
#